data_AF-T2IW34-F1
#
_entry.id   AF-T2IW34-F1
#
_cell.length_a   1.000
_cell.length_b   1.000
_cell.length_c   1.000
_cell.angle_alpha   90.00
_cell.angle_beta   90.00
_cell.angle_gamma   90.00
#
_symmetry.space_group_name_H-M   'P 1'
#
loop_
_entity.id
_entity.type
_entity.pdbx_description
1 polymer ?
#
loop_
_entity_poly.entity_id
_entity_poly.type
_entity_poly.pdbx_seq_one_letter_code
_entity_poly.pdbx_strand_id
1 'polypeptide(L)'
;MAWGDGMAAIIGQKFGKHCYEVLGVKKSWEGSLTMMGVSFLVTSIILSWVSVPILTVVIVSLMIAIVAMALEAFSKLGIDNLTVPLGSAFVAFYLINQLL
;
A
#
# COMPACT_ATOMS: atom_id res chain seq x y z
N MET A 1 -5.07 2.70 -0.93
CA MET A 1 -5.04 4.02 -1.58
C MET A 1 -5.69 5.08 -0.71
N ALA A 2 -6.99 5.39 -0.78
CA ALA A 2 -7.59 6.57 -0.13
C ALA A 2 -7.11 6.86 1.31
N TRP A 3 -7.08 5.85 2.18
CA TRP A 3 -6.54 6.00 3.54
C TRP A 3 -5.02 6.08 3.62
N GLY A 4 -4.34 5.28 2.81
CA GLY A 4 -2.88 5.20 2.78
C GLY A 4 -2.26 6.49 2.25
N ASP A 5 -2.69 6.98 1.08
CA ASP A 5 -2.22 8.22 0.47
C ASP A 5 -2.47 9.43 1.38
N GLY A 6 -3.66 9.51 1.99
CA GLY A 6 -4.02 10.59 2.91
C GLY A 6 -3.14 10.62 4.15
N MET A 7 -2.90 9.46 4.77
CA MET A 7 -2.02 9.36 5.94
C MET A 7 -0.55 9.56 5.57
N ALA A 8 -0.11 9.02 4.43
CA ALA A 8 1.24 9.20 3.89
C ALA A 8 1.54 10.68 3.61
N ALA A 9 0.59 11.44 3.10
CA ALA A 9 0.73 12.87 2.90
C ALA A 9 0.88 13.63 4.23
N ILE A 10 0.04 13.33 5.24
CA ILE A 10 0.11 13.99 6.55
C ILE A 10 1.43 13.69 7.26
N ILE A 11 1.82 12.41 7.32
CA ILE A 11 3.07 12.00 7.97
C ILE A 11 4.27 12.47 7.15
N GLY A 12 4.21 12.36 5.83
CA GLY A 12 5.28 12.80 4.94
C GLY A 12 5.54 14.30 5.03
N GLN A 13 4.51 15.14 5.16
CA GLN A 13 4.68 16.59 5.32
C GLN A 13 5.17 16.97 6.72
N LYS A 14 4.71 16.28 7.77
CA LYS A 14 5.02 16.64 9.16
C LYS A 14 6.33 16.02 9.68
N PHE A 15 6.65 14.82 9.23
CA PHE A 15 7.77 14.00 9.72
C PHE A 15 8.72 13.53 8.63
N GLY A 16 8.48 13.87 7.36
CA GLY A 16 9.36 13.50 6.25
C GLY A 16 10.73 14.17 6.38
N LYS A 17 11.70 13.43 6.92
CA LYS A 17 13.09 13.87 7.05
C LYS A 17 13.96 13.25 5.97
N HIS A 18 13.69 11.99 5.63
CA HIS A 18 14.43 11.24 4.63
C HIS A 18 13.69 11.30 3.30
N CYS A 19 13.89 12.40 2.57
CA CYS A 19 13.32 12.57 1.24
C CYS A 19 14.17 11.84 0.20
N TYR A 20 13.49 11.23 -0.76
CA TYR A 20 14.08 10.64 -1.96
C TYR A 20 13.34 11.18 -3.18
N GLU A 21 13.99 11.12 -4.34
CA GLU A 21 13.39 11.54 -5.59
C GLU A 21 13.23 10.31 -6.48
N VAL A 22 11.98 9.99 -6.81
CA VAL A 22 11.68 8.98 -7.81
C VAL A 22 11.04 9.71 -8.97
N LEU A 23 11.62 9.53 -10.16
CA LEU A 23 11.01 9.99 -11.40
C LEU A 23 10.70 11.51 -11.38
N GLY A 24 11.52 12.35 -10.74
CA GLY A 24 11.29 13.80 -10.68
C GLY A 24 10.25 14.24 -9.66
N VAL A 25 9.74 13.33 -8.83
CA VAL A 25 8.82 13.63 -7.72
C VAL A 25 9.55 13.38 -6.40
N LYS A 26 9.57 14.39 -5.53
CA LYS A 26 10.08 14.24 -4.16
C LYS A 26 9.05 13.51 -3.30
N LYS A 27 9.46 12.39 -2.72
CA LYS A 27 8.72 11.62 -1.72
C LYS A 27 9.56 11.45 -0.47
N SER A 28 8.95 11.04 0.64
CA SER A 28 9.67 10.74 1.89
C SER A 28 9.51 9.28 2.25
N TRP A 29 10.57 8.70 2.82
CA TRP A 29 10.53 7.32 3.33
C TRP A 29 9.47 7.16 4.41
N GLU A 30 9.28 8.17 5.26
CA GLU A 30 8.27 8.18 6.30
C GLU A 30 6.85 8.14 5.71
N GLY A 31 6.59 8.87 4.63
CA GLY A 31 5.34 8.80 3.89
C GLY A 31 5.11 7.41 3.28
N SER A 32 6.11 6.85 2.60
CA SER A 32 5.99 5.52 1.97
C SER A 32 5.80 4.39 2.98
N LEU A 33 6.50 4.42 4.12
CA LEU A 33 6.29 3.45 5.20
C LEU A 33 4.91 3.61 5.83
N THR A 34 4.40 4.84 5.93
CA THR A 34 3.02 5.09 6.38
C THR A 34 2.01 4.48 5.41
N MET A 35 2.18 4.67 4.10
CA MET A 35 1.33 4.05 3.09
C MET A 35 1.31 2.52 3.24
N MET A 36 2.50 1.90 3.38
CA MET A 36 2.62 0.46 3.58
C MET A 36 1.88 0.01 4.85
N GLY A 37 2.15 0.66 5.99
CA GLY A 37 1.54 0.28 7.27
C GLY A 37 0.02 0.43 7.28
N VAL A 38 -0.50 1.55 6.76
CA VAL A 38 -1.94 1.79 6.68
C VAL A 38 -2.62 0.82 5.73
N SER A 39 -2.01 0.55 4.57
CA SER A 39 -2.52 -0.44 3.62
C SER A 39 -2.56 -1.84 4.24
N PHE A 40 -1.49 -2.24 4.93
CA PHE A 40 -1.44 -3.52 5.66
C PHE A 40 -2.56 -3.64 6.69
N LEU A 41 -2.75 -2.62 7.54
CA LEU A 41 -3.77 -2.62 8.58
C LEU A 41 -5.18 -2.72 7.99
N VAL A 42 -5.50 -1.86 7.03
CA VAL A 42 -6.81 -1.84 6.37
C VAL A 42 -7.10 -3.19 5.71
N THR A 43 -6.17 -3.69 4.91
CA THR A 43 -6.38 -4.95 4.18
C THR A 43 -6.48 -6.14 5.14
N SER A 44 -5.70 -6.15 6.23
CA SER A 44 -5.80 -7.19 7.25
C SER A 44 -7.16 -7.19 7.94
N ILE A 45 -7.69 -6.00 8.28
CA ILE A 45 -9.02 -5.85 8.89
C ILE A 45 -10.09 -6.39 7.94
N ILE A 46 -10.05 -5.99 6.66
CA ILE A 46 -11.03 -6.43 5.66
C ILE A 46 -11.00 -7.95 5.48
N LEU A 47 -9.83 -8.55 5.27
CA LEU A 47 -9.71 -10.00 5.06
C LEU A 47 -10.11 -10.80 6.32
N SER A 48 -9.80 -10.29 7.51
CA SER A 48 -10.25 -10.91 8.77
C SER A 48 -11.77 -10.91 8.89
N TRP A 49 -12.43 -9.87 8.39
CA TRP A 49 -13.89 -9.74 8.42
C TRP A 49 -14.60 -10.76 7.52
N VAL A 50 -13.94 -11.20 6.43
CA VAL A 50 -14.46 -12.22 5.50
C VAL A 50 -14.09 -13.64 5.96
N SER A 51 -13.66 -13.82 7.21
CA SER A 51 -13.35 -15.13 7.82
C SER A 51 -12.26 -15.92 7.09
N VAL A 52 -11.30 -15.22 6.48
CA VAL A 52 -10.09 -15.82 5.88
C VAL A 52 -9.14 -16.30 7.01
N PRO A 53 -8.44 -17.45 6.86
CA PRO A 53 -7.48 -17.92 7.85
C PRO A 53 -6.42 -16.86 8.19
N ILE A 54 -6.08 -16.71 9.47
CA ILE A 54 -5.20 -15.63 9.96
C ILE A 54 -3.83 -15.59 9.26
N LEU A 55 -3.26 -16.76 8.95
CA LEU A 55 -1.98 -16.86 8.25
C LEU A 55 -2.07 -16.29 6.82
N THR A 56 -3.15 -16.63 6.11
CA THR A 56 -3.45 -16.11 4.78
C THR A 56 -3.72 -14.61 4.82
N VAL A 57 -4.45 -14.12 5.82
CA VAL A 57 -4.68 -12.68 6.04
C VAL A 57 -3.35 -11.93 6.11
N VAL A 58 -2.45 -12.36 7.01
CA VAL A 58 -1.16 -11.68 7.24
C VAL A 58 -0.28 -11.71 6.00
N ILE A 59 -0.18 -12.85 5.31
CA ILE A 59 0.65 -12.98 4.11
C ILE A 59 0.10 -12.11 2.98
N VAL A 60 -1.21 -12.20 2.70
CA VAL A 60 -1.84 -11.49 1.59
C VAL A 60 -1.81 -9.97 1.84
N SER A 61 -2.15 -9.52 3.04
CA SER A 61 -2.14 -8.09 3.36
C SER A 61 -0.74 -7.49 3.33
N LEU A 62 0.29 -8.23 3.76
CA LEU A 62 1.68 -7.78 3.71
C LEU A 62 2.16 -7.64 2.25
N MET A 63 1.86 -8.62 1.41
CA MET A 63 2.21 -8.57 -0.01
C MET A 63 1.52 -7.41 -0.72
N ILE A 64 0.22 -7.21 -0.47
CA ILE A 64 -0.54 -6.07 -1.02
C ILE A 64 0.07 -4.75 -0.57
N ALA A 65 0.41 -4.60 0.72
CA ALA A 65 1.00 -3.38 1.25
C ALA A 65 2.35 -3.04 0.62
N ILE A 66 3.22 -4.03 0.40
CA ILE A 66 4.51 -3.86 -0.27
C ILE A 66 4.30 -3.42 -1.72
N VAL A 67 3.40 -4.08 -2.44
CA VAL A 67 3.10 -3.76 -3.84
C VAL A 67 2.48 -2.37 -3.97
N ALA A 68 1.54 -2.02 -3.08
CA ALA A 68 0.93 -0.69 -3.05
C ALA A 68 1.98 0.41 -2.81
N MET A 69 2.88 0.22 -1.84
CA MET A 69 3.98 1.14 -1.57
C MET A 69 4.91 1.28 -2.78
N ALA A 70 5.28 0.16 -3.43
CA ALA A 70 6.15 0.18 -4.60
C ALA A 70 5.49 0.92 -5.78
N LEU A 71 4.25 0.54 -6.12
CA LEU A 71 3.48 1.19 -7.19
C LEU A 71 3.30 2.68 -6.94
N GLU A 72 3.04 3.07 -5.69
CA GLU A 72 2.96 4.47 -5.33
C GLU A 72 4.32 5.17 -5.46
N ALA A 73 5.41 4.56 -4.97
CA ALA A 73 6.74 5.15 -5.06
C ALA A 73 7.15 5.43 -6.52
N PHE A 74 6.78 4.54 -7.45
CA PHE A 74 7.08 4.69 -8.89
C PHE A 74 6.03 5.46 -9.70
N SER A 75 4.87 5.80 -9.13
CA SER A 75 3.84 6.52 -9.90
C SER A 75 4.13 8.02 -10.00
N LYS A 76 3.94 8.58 -11.19
CA LYS A 76 3.95 10.03 -11.45
C LYS A 76 2.54 10.56 -11.71
N LEU A 77 2.35 11.87 -11.48
CA LEU A 77 1.27 12.68 -12.08
C LEU A 77 -0.16 12.15 -11.86
N GLY A 78 -0.45 11.51 -10.73
CA GLY A 78 -1.80 10.99 -10.42
C GLY A 78 -2.13 9.63 -11.06
N ILE A 79 -1.16 8.99 -11.72
CA ILE A 79 -1.31 7.63 -12.27
C ILE A 79 -1.41 6.59 -11.14
N ASP A 80 -0.88 6.91 -9.95
CA ASP A 80 -1.05 6.13 -8.72
C ASP A 80 -2.52 5.79 -8.49
N ASN A 81 -3.42 6.75 -8.71
CA ASN A 81 -4.86 6.61 -8.53
C ASN A 81 -5.49 5.46 -9.37
N LEU A 82 -4.77 4.98 -10.39
CA LEU A 82 -5.15 3.83 -11.22
C LEU A 82 -4.24 2.62 -11.02
N THR A 83 -2.92 2.81 -10.90
CA THR A 83 -1.96 1.69 -10.82
C THR A 83 -2.04 0.97 -9.48
N VAL A 84 -2.10 1.70 -8.37
CA VAL A 84 -2.09 1.13 -7.02
C VAL A 84 -3.34 0.27 -6.74
N PRO A 85 -4.59 0.66 -7.05
CA PRO A 85 -5.77 -0.14 -6.77
C PRO A 85 -5.83 -1.36 -7.69
N LEU A 86 -5.54 -1.19 -8.98
CA LEU A 86 -5.50 -2.31 -9.94
C LEU A 86 -4.41 -3.32 -9.58
N GLY A 87 -3.20 -2.85 -9.28
CA GLY A 87 -2.10 -3.73 -8.88
C GLY A 87 -2.38 -4.44 -7.57
N SER A 88 -2.92 -3.74 -6.57
CA SER A 88 -3.32 -4.34 -5.29
C SER A 88 -4.42 -5.37 -5.47
N ALA A 89 -5.44 -5.08 -6.29
CA ALA A 89 -6.54 -5.99 -6.57
C ALA A 89 -6.08 -7.24 -7.33
N PHE A 90 -5.19 -7.08 -8.32
CA PHE A 90 -4.60 -8.20 -9.06
C PHE A 90 -3.82 -9.13 -8.14
N VAL A 91 -2.95 -8.57 -7.28
CA VAL A 91 -2.17 -9.36 -6.30
C VAL A 91 -3.07 -10.05 -5.30
N ALA A 92 -4.08 -9.35 -4.78
CA ALA A 92 -5.07 -9.93 -3.88
C ALA A 92 -5.78 -11.13 -4.53
N PHE A 93 -6.31 -10.96 -5.75
CA PHE A 93 -7.01 -12.00 -6.48
C PHE A 93 -6.13 -13.23 -6.73
N TYR A 94 -4.90 -13.01 -7.21
CA TYR A 94 -3.97 -14.09 -7.49
C TYR A 94 -3.59 -14.87 -6.23
N LEU A 95 -3.25 -14.18 -5.15
CA LEU A 95 -2.82 -14.84 -3.91
C LEU A 95 -3.96 -15.56 -3.20
N ILE A 96 -5.15 -14.95 -3.15
CA ILE A 96 -6.33 -15.56 -2.53
C ILE A 96 -6.71 -16.85 -3.26
N ASN A 97 -6.69 -16.86 -4.59
CA ASN A 97 -7.04 -18.04 -5.39
C ASN A 97 -5.98 -19.17 -5.37
N GLN A 98 -4.77 -18.90 -4.88
CA GLN A 98 -3.72 -19.91 -4.69
C GLN A 98 -3.67 -20.44 -3.26
N LEU A 99 -4.13 -19.66 -2.27
CA LEU A 99 -4.04 -19.96 -0.84
C LEU A 99 -5.36 -20.46 -0.21
N LEU A 100 -6.50 -20.29 -0.91
CA LEU A 100 -7.81 -20.87 -0.57
C LEU A 100 -8.17 -21.97 -1.57
#